data_AF-A0A961VS71-F1
#
_entry.id   AF-A0A961VS71-F1
#
_cell.length_a   1.000
_cell.length_b   1.000
_cell.length_c   1.000
_cell.angle_alpha   90.00
_cell.angle_beta   90.00
_cell.angle_gamma   90.00
#
_symmetry.space_group_name_H-M   'P 1'
#
loop_
_entity.id
_entity.type
_entity.pdbx_description
1 polymer ?
#
loop_
_entity_poly.entity_id
_entity_poly.type
_entity_poly.pdbx_seq_one_letter_code
_entity_poly.pdbx_strand_id
1 'polypeptide(L)' 'MPEDVRVALEEADAMAAYRARPDYQQNDYVGWITRAKLPETRQKRILQMVDELEKGGVYMNMTHNPSARS' A
#
# COMPACT_ATOMS: atom_id res chain seq x y z
N MET A 1 10.64 -5.14 -0.73
CA MET A 1 9.46 -4.99 0.15
C MET A 1 9.67 -5.80 1.42
N PRO A 2 9.33 -5.28 2.61
CA PRO A 2 9.36 -6.02 3.88
C PRO A 2 8.41 -7.23 3.89
N GLU A 3 8.70 -8.25 4.71
CA GLU A 3 7.93 -9.50 4.71
C GLU A 3 6.47 -9.32 5.14
N ASP A 4 6.21 -8.54 6.19
CA ASP A 4 4.85 -8.25 6.68
C ASP A 4 3.99 -7.49 5.65
N VAL A 5 4.61 -6.61 4.85
CA VAL A 5 3.94 -5.96 3.72
C VAL A 5 3.59 -6.97 2.63
N ARG A 6 4.51 -7.89 2.31
CA ARG A 6 4.27 -8.96 1.33
C ARG A 6 3.11 -9.85 1.77
N VAL A 7 3.14 -10.32 3.01
CA VAL A 7 2.10 -11.20 3.57
C VAL A 7 0.74 -10.50 3.53
N ALA A 8 0.64 -9.24 3.98
CA ALA A 8 -0.62 -8.52 3.95
C ALA A 8 -1.18 -8.31 2.53
N LEU A 9 -0.31 -8.06 1.55
CA LEU A 9 -0.73 -7.95 0.15
C LEU A 9 -1.17 -9.29 -0.44
N GLU A 10 -0.56 -10.40 -0.04
CA GLU A 10 -0.95 -11.75 -0.47
C GLU A 10 -2.27 -12.18 0.18
N GLU A 11 -2.44 -11.94 1.48
CA GLU A 11 -3.69 -12.24 2.22
C GLU A 11 -4.88 -11.46 1.68
N ALA A 12 -4.66 -10.23 1.19
CA ALA A 12 -5.70 -9.38 0.62
C ALA A 12 -5.83 -9.47 -0.91
N ASP A 13 -5.12 -10.39 -1.58
CA ASP A 13 -5.04 -10.49 -3.05
C ASP A 13 -4.71 -9.14 -3.75
N ALA A 14 -4.01 -8.25 -3.05
CA ALA A 14 -3.70 -6.89 -3.48
C ALA A 14 -2.35 -6.78 -4.21
N MET A 15 -1.59 -7.89 -4.33
CA MET A 15 -0.27 -7.91 -4.97
C MET A 15 -0.29 -7.41 -6.42
N ALA A 16 -1.32 -7.76 -7.20
CA ALA A 16 -1.44 -7.30 -8.58
C ALA A 16 -1.66 -5.78 -8.64
N ALA A 17 -2.56 -5.25 -7.79
CA ALA A 17 -2.83 -3.82 -7.70
C ALA A 17 -1.60 -3.04 -7.23
N TYR A 18 -0.83 -3.58 -6.28
CA TYR A 18 0.43 -2.99 -5.83
C TYR A 18 1.45 -2.90 -6.98
N ARG A 19 1.64 -3.98 -7.74
CA ARG A 19 2.59 -4.02 -8.88
C ARG A 19 2.17 -3.13 -10.05
N ALA A 20 0.86 -2.86 -10.19
CA ALA A 20 0.35 -1.95 -11.21
C ALA A 20 0.60 -0.47 -10.85
N ARG A 21 0.94 -0.16 -9.59
CA ARG A 21 1.30 1.22 -9.20
C ARG A 21 2.63 1.63 -9.84
N PRO A 22 2.80 2.92 -10.15
CA PRO A 22 4.11 3.46 -10.50
C PRO A 22 5.16 3.18 -9.41
N ASP A 23 6.42 2.97 -9.82
CA ASP A 23 7.53 2.63 -8.91
C ASP A 23 7.68 3.61 -7.73
N TYR A 24 7.43 4.90 -7.95
CA TYR A 24 7.50 5.90 -6.88
C TYR A 24 6.45 5.66 -5.79
N GLN A 25 5.22 5.26 -6.13
CA GLN A 25 4.19 4.95 -5.13
C GLN A 25 4.55 3.68 -4.36
N GLN A 26 5.06 2.65 -5.06
CA GLN A 26 5.51 1.42 -4.43
C GLN A 26 6.60 1.70 -3.38
N ASN A 27 7.59 2.51 -3.77
CA ASN A 27 8.69 2.94 -2.90
C ASN A 27 8.21 3.81 -1.74
N ASP A 28 7.30 4.75 -1.99
CA ASP A 28 6.75 5.64 -0.98
C ASP A 28 5.95 4.88 0.07
N TYR A 29 5.09 3.93 -0.31
CA TYR A 29 4.39 3.08 0.65
C TYR A 29 5.36 2.30 1.54
N VAL A 30 6.35 1.64 0.95
CA VAL A 30 7.34 0.86 1.70
C VAL A 30 8.16 1.78 2.62
N GLY A 31 8.58 2.94 2.13
CA GLY A 31 9.31 3.93 2.92
C GLY A 31 8.47 4.50 4.07
N TRP A 32 7.21 4.80 3.83
CA TRP A 32 6.27 5.28 4.84
C TRP A 32 5.98 4.20 5.90
N ILE A 33 5.76 2.95 5.51
CA ILE A 33 5.55 1.83 6.43
C ILE A 33 6.80 1.54 7.28
N THR A 34 8.00 1.55 6.68
CA THR A 34 9.28 1.30 7.38
C THR A 34 9.67 2.40 8.35
N ARG A 35 9.24 3.65 8.15
CA ARG A 35 9.46 4.75 9.11
C ARG A 35 8.59 4.68 10.37
N ALA A 36 7.62 3.77 10.46
CA ALA A 36 6.81 3.61 11.66
C ALA A 36 7.63 2.96 12.79
N LYS A 37 7.81 3.68 13.91
CA LYS A 37 8.57 3.20 15.07
C LYS A 37 7.79 2.20 15.94
N LEU A 38 6.46 2.32 15.96
CA LEU A 38 5.59 1.47 16.77
C LEU A 38 4.95 0.39 15.90
N PRO A 39 4.87 -0.87 16.36
CA PRO A 39 4.22 -1.96 15.63
C PRO A 39 2.78 -1.64 15.24
N GLU A 40 2.02 -1.01 16.14
CA GLU A 40 0.63 -0.62 15.87
C GLU A 40 0.50 0.41 14.74
N THR A 41 1.40 1.40 14.70
CA THR A 41 1.42 2.39 13.60
C THR A 41 1.81 1.71 12.29
N ARG A 42 2.78 0.80 12.32
CA ARG A 42 3.20 0.03 11.15
C ARG A 42 2.02 -0.78 10.59
N GLN A 43 1.30 -1.50 11.45
CA GLN A 43 0.13 -2.27 11.05
C GLN A 43 -0.96 -1.38 10.44
N LYS A 44 -1.27 -0.24 11.07
CA LYS A 44 -2.26 0.72 10.52
C LYS A 44 -1.88 1.20 9.12
N ARG A 45 -0.60 1.47 8.86
CA ARG A 45 -0.11 1.90 7.54
C ARG A 45 -0.21 0.80 6.49
N ILE A 46 0.08 -0.44 6.86
CA ILE A 46 -0.09 -1.60 5.98
C ILE A 46 -1.56 -1.75 5.59
N LEU A 47 -2.46 -1.74 6.58
CA LEU A 47 -3.90 -1.85 6.35
C LEU A 47 -4.42 -0.71 5.47
N GLN A 48 -3.95 0.51 5.70
CA GLN A 48 -4.32 1.65 4.86
C GLN A 48 -3.88 1.46 3.41
N MET A 49 -2.63 1.04 3.16
CA MET A 49 -2.15 0.77 1.81
C MET A 49 -3.02 -0.29 1.11
N VAL A 50 -3.32 -1.40 1.80
CA VAL A 50 -4.14 -2.49 1.26
C VAL A 50 -5.53 -1.97 0.87
N ASP A 51 -6.22 -1.26 1.77
CA ASP A 51 -7.54 -0.67 1.51
C ASP A 51 -7.52 0.30 0.32
N GLU A 52 -6.47 1.11 0.16
CA GLU A 52 -6.31 2.02 -0.97
C GLU A 52 -6.05 1.27 -2.31
N LEU A 53 -5.36 0.13 -2.26
CA LEU A 53 -5.15 -0.74 -3.42
C LEU A 53 -6.42 -1.50 -3.82
N GLU A 54 -7.26 -1.85 -2.85
CA GLU A 54 -8.58 -2.45 -3.06
C GLU A 54 -9.56 -1.46 -3.69
N LYS A 55 -9.65 -0.26 -3.11
CA LYS A 55 -10.51 0.81 -3.64
C LYS A 55 -10.07 1.26 -5.03
N GLY A 56 -8.77 1.44 -5.24
CA GLY A 56 -8.28 2.14 -6.41
C GLY A 56 -8.67 3.62 -6.39
N GLY A 57 -8.03 4.41 -7.24
CA GLY A 57 -8.28 5.86 -7.35
C GLY A 57 -7.85 6.67 -6.13
N VAL A 58 -7.18 6.04 -5.16
CA VAL A 58 -6.67 6.67 -3.93
C VAL A 58 -5.20 6.33 -3.75
N TYR A 59 -4.46 7.30 -3.22
CA TYR A 59 -3.06 7.17 -2.85
C TYR A 59 -2.77 8.08 -1.65
N MET A 60 -2.22 7.53 -0.56
CA MET A 60 -1.89 8.26 0.66
C MET A 60 -3.07 9.08 1.20
N ASN A 61 -4.27 8.47 1.21
CA ASN A 61 -5.54 9.09 1.60
C ASN A 61 -5.94 10.31 0.75
N MET A 62 -5.44 10.41 -0.48
CA MET A 62 -5.80 11.45 -1.43
C MET A 62 -6.36 10.83 -2.72
N THR A 63 -7.38 11.48 -3.30
CA THR A 63 -7.88 11.11 -4.62
C THR A 63 -6.76 11.20 -5.65
N HIS A 64 -6.53 10.09 -6.36
CA HIS A 64 -5.46 9.95 -7.32
C HIS A 64 -5.96 9.14 -8.53
N ASN A 65 -6.45 9.83 -9.56
CA ASN A 65 -7.00 9.20 -10.77
C ASN A 65 -6.03 8.21 -11.47
N PRO A 66 -4.71 8.44 -11.53
CA PRO A 66 -3.77 7.45 -12.08
C PRO A 66 -3.72 6.13 -11.29
N SER A 67 -4.24 6.13 -10.07
CA SER A 67 -4.37 4.95 -9.23
C SER A 67 -5.72 4.22 -9.43
N ALA A 68 -6.58 4.67 -10.35
CA ALA A 68 -7.84 3.99 -10.64
C ALA A 68 -7.59 2.53 -11.08
N ARG A 69 -8.45 1.61 -10.62
CA ARG A 69 -8.47 0.25 -11.16
C ARG A 69 -8.97 0.32 -12.61
N SER A 70 -8.30 -0.40 -13.51
CA SER A 70 -8.70 -0.57 -14.92
C SER A 70 -9.83 -1.58 -15.05
#